data_AF-A0A537IUT9-F1
#
_entry.id   AF-A0A537IUT9-F1
#
_cell.length_a   1.000
_cell.length_b   1.000
_cell.length_c   1.000
_cell.angle_alpha   90.00
_cell.angle_beta   90.00
_cell.angle_gamma   90.00
#
_symmetry.space_group_name_H-M   'P 1'
#
loop_
_entity.id
_entity.type
_entity.pdbx_description
1 polymer ?
#
loop_
_entity_poly.entity_id
_entity_poly.type
_entity_poly.pdbx_seq_one_letter_code
_entity_poly.pdbx_strand_id
1 'polypeptide(L)'
;MTSEMIENFVANKIRKGAKVNIHFKDRNTVTGLFIHGVDYDELKSKNFWRVVSKQNSEQWKETKDMNLARVFNGASFTRLSEDEV
;
A
#
# COMPACT_ATOMS: atom_id res chain seq x y z
N MET A 1 6.50 -9.12 -9.28
CA MET A 1 7.12 -7.78 -9.24
C MET A 1 8.32 -7.86 -8.29
N THR A 2 9.44 -7.18 -8.57
CA THR A 2 10.58 -7.16 -7.62
C THR A 2 10.30 -6.19 -6.47
N SER A 3 10.98 -6.35 -5.33
CA SER A 3 10.87 -5.42 -4.20
C SER A 3 11.22 -3.99 -4.63
N GLU A 4 12.33 -3.80 -5.35
CA GLU A 4 12.76 -2.49 -5.86
C GLU A 4 11.70 -1.80 -6.74
N MET A 5 11.01 -2.54 -7.60
CA MET A 5 9.92 -1.98 -8.41
C MET A 5 8.75 -1.48 -7.54
N ILE A 6 8.42 -2.23 -6.49
CA ILE A 6 7.37 -1.85 -5.54
C ILE A 6 7.81 -0.61 -4.77
N GLU A 7 9.05 -0.59 -4.27
CA GLU A 7 9.61 0.56 -3.54
C GLU A 7 9.55 1.85 -4.34
N ASN A 8 10.03 1.81 -5.59
CA ASN A 8 10.04 2.97 -6.50
C ASN A 8 8.62 3.47 -6.81
N PHE A 9 7.66 2.53 -6.95
CA PHE A 9 6.27 2.88 -7.16
C PHE A 9 5.67 3.54 -5.91
N VAL A 10 5.81 2.89 -4.75
CA VAL A 10 5.21 3.29 -3.49
C VAL A 10 5.76 4.63 -2.98
N ALA A 11 7.07 4.88 -3.09
CA ALA A 11 7.70 6.11 -2.62
C ALA A 11 7.06 7.37 -3.22
N ASN A 12 6.69 7.32 -4.51
CA ASN A 12 6.02 8.42 -5.19
C ASN A 12 4.53 8.52 -4.82
N LYS A 13 3.84 7.39 -4.60
CA LYS A 13 2.40 7.37 -4.30
C LYS A 13 2.07 7.75 -2.87
N ILE A 14 2.92 7.40 -1.90
CA ILE A 14 2.79 7.84 -0.50
C ILE A 14 2.80 9.37 -0.44
N ARG A 15 3.76 10.02 -1.12
CA ARG A 15 3.86 11.50 -1.16
C ARG A 15 2.62 12.16 -1.74
N LYS A 16 2.02 11.54 -2.77
CA LYS A 16 0.81 12.05 -3.43
C LYS A 16 -0.47 11.70 -2.68
N GLY A 17 -0.42 10.83 -1.67
CA GLY A 17 -1.62 10.29 -1.04
C GLY A 17 -2.56 9.60 -2.04
N ALA A 18 -2.00 8.99 -3.09
CA ALA A 18 -2.75 8.43 -4.20
C ALA A 18 -3.29 7.03 -3.87
N LYS A 19 -4.53 6.75 -4.29
CA LYS A 19 -5.10 5.40 -4.25
C LYS A 19 -4.48 4.55 -5.35
N VAL A 20 -4.14 3.32 -5.01
CA VAL A 20 -3.47 2.35 -5.89
C VAL A 20 -4.26 1.06 -5.87
N ASN A 21 -4.42 0.47 -7.04
CA ASN A 21 -4.93 -0.88 -7.24
C ASN A 21 -3.77 -1.88 -7.12
N ILE A 22 -3.87 -2.79 -6.16
CA ILE A 22 -2.88 -3.82 -5.86
C ILE A 22 -3.45 -5.16 -6.30
N HIS A 23 -2.90 -5.70 -7.39
CA HIS A 23 -3.26 -7.02 -7.89
C HIS A 23 -2.39 -8.09 -7.23
N PHE A 24 -3.01 -9.20 -6.85
CA PHE A 24 -2.33 -10.31 -6.21
C PHE A 24 -2.38 -11.57 -7.06
N LYS A 25 -1.52 -12.54 -6.74
CA LYS A 25 -1.54 -13.88 -7.35
C LYS A 25 -2.75 -14.68 -6.89
N ASP A 26 -3.00 -14.67 -5.59
CA ASP A 26 -3.87 -15.66 -4.93
C ASP A 26 -5.16 -15.04 -4.34
N ARG A 27 -5.43 -13.76 -4.62
CA ARG A 27 -6.62 -13.06 -4.10
C ARG A 27 -7.07 -11.90 -4.99
N ASN A 28 -8.25 -11.39 -4.68
CA ASN A 28 -8.84 -10.22 -5.32
C ASN A 28 -7.98 -8.97 -5.17
N THR A 29 -8.02 -8.12 -6.20
CA THR A 29 -7.39 -6.80 -6.20
C THR A 29 -7.88 -5.96 -5.03
N VAL A 30 -6.95 -5.27 -4.37
CA VAL A 30 -7.25 -4.32 -3.29
C VAL A 30 -6.92 -2.92 -3.75
N THR A 31 -7.92 -2.03 -3.72
CA THR A 31 -7.71 -0.58 -3.89
C THR A 31 -7.44 0.07 -2.55
N GLY A 32 -6.30 0.74 -2.42
CA GLY A 32 -5.93 1.37 -1.16
C GLY A 32 -4.78 2.36 -1.26
N LEU A 33 -4.46 2.95 -0.12
CA LEU A 33 -3.41 3.94 0.05
C LEU A 33 -2.23 3.30 0.77
N PHE A 34 -1.04 3.35 0.17
CA PHE A 34 0.19 3.02 0.90
C PHE A 34 0.48 4.10 1.93
N ILE A 35 0.93 3.69 3.13
CA ILE A 35 1.21 4.62 4.23
C ILE A 35 2.62 4.45 4.77
N HIS A 36 3.17 5.56 5.26
CA HIS A 36 4.44 5.59 5.97
C HIS A 36 4.19 5.52 7.48
N GLY A 37 4.41 4.35 8.08
CA GLY A 37 4.38 4.13 9.53
C GLY A 37 5.77 4.24 10.16
N VAL A 38 5.84 4.10 11.47
CA VAL A 38 7.12 4.00 12.21
C VAL A 38 7.93 2.75 11.83
N ASP A 39 7.24 1.72 11.37
CA ASP A 39 7.77 0.42 10.95
C ASP A 39 8.01 0.34 9.44
N TYR A 40 7.92 1.47 8.72
CA TYR A 40 8.01 1.49 7.26
C TYR A 40 9.31 0.87 6.74
N ASP A 41 10.47 1.28 7.26
CA ASP A 41 11.76 0.77 6.81
C ASP A 41 11.96 -0.71 7.14
N GLU A 42 11.48 -1.15 8.30
CA GLU A 42 11.51 -2.56 8.69
C GLU A 42 10.65 -3.42 7.74
N LEU A 43 9.39 -3.03 7.54
CA LEU A 43 8.48 -3.73 6.64
C LEU A 43 9.02 -3.73 5.21
N LYS A 44 9.50 -2.59 4.72
CA LYS A 44 10.12 -2.45 3.40
C LYS A 44 11.27 -3.44 3.20
N SER A 45 12.21 -3.53 4.16
CA SER A 45 13.35 -4.47 4.09
C SER A 45 12.94 -5.94 3.96
N LYS A 46 11.74 -6.27 4.47
CA LYS A 46 11.14 -7.61 4.43
C LYS A 46 10.13 -7.77 3.29
N ASN A 47 10.01 -6.77 2.42
CA ASN A 47 9.02 -6.67 1.34
C ASN A 47 7.57 -6.75 1.84
N PHE A 48 7.27 -6.09 2.94
CA PHE A 48 5.92 -5.90 3.46
C PHE A 48 5.49 -4.44 3.34
N TRP A 49 4.19 -4.24 3.13
CA TRP A 49 3.62 -2.94 2.81
C TRP A 49 2.33 -2.71 3.56
N ARG A 50 2.25 -1.60 4.30
CA ARG A 50 1.01 -1.15 4.94
C ARG A 50 0.14 -0.42 3.95
N VAL A 51 -1.12 -0.84 3.88
CA VAL A 51 -2.11 -0.27 2.97
C VAL A 51 -3.42 -0.06 3.72
N VAL A 52 -3.95 1.15 3.62
CA VAL A 52 -5.29 1.50 4.09
C VAL A 52 -6.27 1.28 2.94
N SER A 53 -7.32 0.49 3.16
CA SER A 53 -8.33 0.25 2.12
C SER A 53 -9.05 1.54 1.71
N LYS A 54 -9.60 1.58 0.50
CA LYS A 54 -10.41 2.71 0.02
C LYS A 54 -11.52 3.11 1.03
N GLN A 55 -12.17 2.12 1.64
CA GLN A 55 -13.25 2.32 2.63
C GLN A 55 -12.76 3.01 3.90
N ASN A 56 -11.54 2.71 4.37
CA ASN A 56 -11.01 3.28 5.60
C ASN A 56 -10.14 4.53 5.35
N SER A 57 -9.95 4.93 4.09
CA SER A 57 -8.98 5.97 3.72
C SER A 57 -9.35 7.36 4.25
N GLU A 58 -10.64 7.68 4.37
CA GLU A 58 -11.11 8.96 4.94
C GLU A 58 -10.91 8.99 6.45
N GLN A 59 -11.38 7.96 7.15
CA GLN A 59 -11.19 7.84 8.60
C GLN A 59 -9.71 7.85 8.99
N TRP A 60 -8.84 7.20 8.21
CA TRP A 60 -7.39 7.23 8.45
C TRP A 60 -6.79 8.63 8.22
N LYS A 61 -7.30 9.41 7.27
CA LYS A 61 -6.80 10.77 7.04
C LYS A 61 -7.06 11.67 8.25
N GLU A 62 -8.18 11.49 8.93
CA GLU A 62 -8.58 12.26 10.11
C GLU A 62 -7.90 11.77 11.39
N THR A 63 -7.94 10.46 11.63
CA THR A 63 -7.50 9.85 12.90
C THR A 63 -6.03 9.44 12.90
N LYS A 64 -5.45 9.21 11.72
CA LYS A 64 -4.15 8.54 11.53
C LYS A 64 -4.07 7.17 12.23
N ASP A 65 -5.21 6.53 12.48
CA ASP A 65 -5.27 5.27 13.20
C ASP A 65 -4.68 4.12 12.38
N MET A 66 -3.55 3.59 12.84
CA MET A 66 -2.83 2.51 12.19
C MET A 66 -3.61 1.17 12.18
N ASN A 67 -4.64 1.02 13.02
CA ASN A 67 -5.54 -0.15 13.01
C ASN A 67 -6.40 -0.22 11.73
N LEU A 68 -6.53 0.90 11.02
CA LEU A 68 -7.24 0.96 9.74
C LEU A 68 -6.41 0.44 8.56
N ALA A 69 -5.10 0.24 8.77
CA ALA A 69 -4.17 -0.28 7.78
C ALA A 69 -3.98 -1.80 7.92
N ARG A 70 -3.79 -2.47 6.79
CA ARG A 70 -3.41 -3.89 6.74
C ARG A 70 -2.02 -4.04 6.13
N VAL A 71 -1.27 -5.02 6.63
CA VAL A 71 0.05 -5.36 6.11
C VAL A 71 -0.11 -6.42 5.02
N PHE A 72 0.54 -6.19 3.87
CA PHE A 72 0.54 -7.09 2.75
C PHE A 72 1.96 -7.47 2.35
N ASN A 73 2.16 -8.75 2.02
CA ASN A 73 3.43 -9.23 1.47
C ASN A 73 3.54 -8.85 -0.02
N GLY A 74 4.56 -8.07 -0.37
CA GLY A 74 4.86 -7.64 -1.73
C GLY A 74 5.22 -8.78 -2.68
N ALA A 75 5.66 -9.94 -2.18
CA ALA A 75 5.92 -11.12 -2.99
C ALA A 75 4.64 -11.69 -3.66
N SER A 76 3.48 -11.42 -3.06
CA SER A 76 2.18 -11.78 -3.63
C SER A 76 1.71 -10.79 -4.70
N PHE A 77 2.38 -9.64 -4.89
CA PHE A 77 1.94 -8.62 -5.83
C PHE A 77 2.28 -9.04 -7.27
N THR A 78 1.28 -8.98 -8.13
CA THR A 78 1.41 -9.22 -9.57
C THR A 78 1.52 -7.93 -10.35
N ARG A 79 0.73 -6.91 -9.96
CA ARG A 79 0.67 -5.60 -10.63
C ARG A 79 0.24 -4.51 -9.64
N LEU A 80 0.78 -3.31 -9.83
CA LEU A 80 0.32 -2.07 -9.21
C LEU A 80 -0.15 -1.11 -10.31
N SER A 81 -1.31 -0.48 -10.12
CA SER A 81 -1.81 0.55 -11.03
C SER A 81 -2.49 1.67 -10.27
N GLU A 82 -2.57 2.85 -10.84
CA GLU A 82 -3.29 3.97 -10.23
C GLU A 82 -4.80 3.69 -10.23
N ASP A 83 -5.51 4.15 -9.20
CA ASP A 83 -6.97 4.30 -9.29
C ASP A 83 -7.18 5.54 -10.17
N GLU A 84 -7.25 5.35 -11.48
CA GLU A 84 -7.67 6.41 -12.41
C GLU A 84 -9.10 6.81 -12.03
N VAL A 85 -9.24 8.07 -11.60
CA VAL A 85 -10.53 8.71 -11.33
C VAL A 85 -11.04 9.31 -12.62
#